data_AF-A0A8T5B6P0-F1
#
_entry.id   AF-A0A8T5B6P0-F1
#
_cell.length_a   1.000
_cell.length_b   1.000
_cell.length_c   1.000
_cell.angle_alpha   90.00
_cell.angle_beta   90.00
_cell.angle_gamma   90.00
#
_symmetry.space_group_name_H-M   'P 1'
#
loop_
_entity.id
_entity.type
_entity.pdbx_description
1 polymer ?
#
loop_
_entity_poly.entity_id
_entity_poly.type
_entity_poly.pdbx_seq_one_letter_code
_entity_poly.pdbx_strand_id
1 'polypeptide(L)'
;MREGSMVYCSRCGRMNPDDARFCIECGFPLHSEGGPTRTQYKQGFHIGSSLRGWRMARLLLGLVLVAWGLTQLLGINFIALLAIIMGLLIMLRALGIRLLKR
;
A
#
# COMPACT_ATOMS: atom_id res chain seq x y z
N MET A 1 21.95 37.49 -38.77
CA MET A 1 20.72 38.07 -38.21
C MET A 1 19.82 36.87 -37.93
N ARG A 2 19.42 36.62 -36.68
CA ARG A 2 18.54 35.48 -36.36
C ARG A 2 17.13 35.90 -36.76
N GLU A 3 16.61 35.30 -37.83
CA GLU A 3 15.18 35.32 -38.12
C GLU A 3 14.49 34.74 -36.89
N GLY A 4 13.88 35.58 -36.07
CA GLY A 4 13.15 35.13 -34.88
C GLY A 4 12.01 34.26 -35.36
N SER A 5 12.12 32.94 -35.16
CA SER A 5 11.06 32.04 -35.57
C SER A 5 9.86 32.27 -34.64
N MET A 6 8.65 32.05 -35.16
CA MET A 6 7.43 32.23 -34.37
C MET A 6 6.80 30.86 -34.14
N VAL A 7 6.28 30.64 -32.94
CA VAL A 7 5.65 29.38 -32.52
C VAL A 7 4.18 29.62 -32.22
N TYR A 8 3.33 28.69 -32.66
CA TYR A 8 1.91 28.72 -32.32
C TYR A 8 1.64 27.90 -31.06
N CYS A 9 0.85 28.45 -30.14
CA CYS A 9 0.44 27.74 -28.94
C CYS A 9 -0.50 26.58 -29.29
N SER A 10 -0.15 25.36 -28.89
CA SER A 10 -0.98 24.17 -29.11
C SER A 10 -2.31 24.18 -28.35
N ARG A 11 -2.46 25.03 -27.33
CA ARG A 11 -3.67 25.10 -26.50
C ARG A 11 -4.69 26.13 -27.00
N CYS A 12 -4.25 27.32 -27.40
CA CYS A 12 -5.15 28.40 -27.84
C CYS A 12 -4.92 28.88 -29.28
N GLY A 13 -3.87 28.41 -29.95
CA GLY A 13 -3.56 28.79 -31.34
C GLY A 13 -2.86 30.15 -31.49
N ARG A 14 -2.53 30.87 -30.42
CA ARG A 14 -1.85 32.17 -30.52
C ARG A 14 -0.42 32.04 -31.04
N MET A 15 -0.01 32.96 -31.90
CA MET A 15 1.36 33.14 -32.35
C MET A 15 2.20 33.84 -31.27
N ASN A 16 3.34 33.27 -30.92
CA ASN A 16 4.28 33.78 -29.93
C ASN A 16 5.71 33.75 -30.51
N PRO A 17 6.62 34.60 -30.01
CA PRO A 17 8.06 34.48 -30.31
C PRO A 17 8.62 33.10 -29.94
N ASP A 18 9.64 32.60 -30.66
CA ASP A 18 10.31 31.32 -30.38
C ASP A 18 11.14 31.28 -29.10
N ASP A 19 11.47 32.44 -28.53
CA ASP A 19 12.10 32.54 -27.22
C ASP A 19 11.08 32.59 -26.07
N ALA A 20 9.77 32.67 -26.38
CA ALA A 20 8.72 32.75 -25.38
C ALA A 20 8.54 31.40 -24.66
N ARG A 21 8.89 31.34 -23.37
CA ARG A 21 8.70 30.12 -22.55
C ARG A 21 7.24 29.74 -22.33
N PHE A 22 6.35 30.73 -22.28
CA PHE A 22 4.91 30.57 -22.06
C PHE A 22 4.09 31.40 -23.04
N CYS A 23 2.89 30.95 -23.37
CA CYS A 23 1.98 31.67 -24.24
C CYS A 23 1.50 32.97 -23.60
N ILE A 24 1.62 34.09 -24.34
CA ILE A 24 1.26 35.43 -23.86
C ILE A 24 -0.23 35.61 -23.57
N GLU A 25 -1.09 34.73 -24.09
CA GLU A 25 -2.54 34.80 -23.88
C GLU A 25 -3.05 33.80 -22.85
N CYS A 26 -2.65 32.53 -22.95
CA CYS A 26 -3.22 31.49 -22.09
C CYS A 26 -2.25 30.92 -21.03
N GLY A 27 -0.99 31.38 -21.01
CA GLY A 27 0.04 30.93 -20.07
C GLY A 27 0.55 29.50 -20.29
N PHE A 28 0.14 28.81 -21.35
CA PHE A 28 0.60 27.44 -21.63
C PHE A 28 2.09 27.42 -22.04
N PRO A 29 2.92 26.52 -21.50
CA PRO A 29 4.34 26.43 -21.84
C PRO A 29 4.54 26.07 -23.33
N LEU A 30 5.40 26.81 -24.03
CA LEU A 30 5.62 26.63 -25.48
C LEU A 30 6.85 25.78 -25.79
N HIS A 31 7.89 25.86 -24.95
CA HIS A 31 9.11 25.06 -25.06
C HIS A 31 9.22 24.14 -23.85
N SER A 32 8.88 22.87 -24.05
CA SER A 32 9.19 21.82 -23.09
C SER A 32 10.60 21.32 -23.38
N GLU A 33 11.61 21.90 -22.74
CA GLU A 33 12.96 21.33 -22.76
C GLU A 33 12.94 19.96 -22.06
N GLY A 34 12.77 18.90 -22.86
CA GLY A 34 13.47 17.63 -22.71
C GLY A 34 13.48 16.93 -21.35
N GLY A 35 12.39 16.97 -20.58
CA GLY A 35 12.16 16.05 -19.47
C GLY A 35 10.78 15.42 -19.63
N PRO A 36 10.62 14.08 -19.50
CA PRO A 36 9.37 13.43 -19.81
C PRO A 36 8.26 14.10 -19.02
N THR A 37 7.19 14.50 -19.72
CA THR A 37 5.86 14.58 -19.14
C THR A 37 5.74 13.34 -18.27
N ARG A 38 5.83 13.51 -16.95
CA ARG A 38 5.47 12.47 -16.01
C ARG A 38 3.97 12.31 -16.20
N THR A 39 3.65 11.51 -17.20
CA THR A 39 2.52 10.63 -17.26
C THR A 39 2.12 10.30 -15.84
N GLN A 40 0.88 10.64 -15.49
CA GLN A 40 0.24 10.10 -14.30
C GLN A 40 1.02 10.29 -12.99
N TYR A 41 0.83 11.44 -12.35
CA TYR A 41 0.57 11.37 -10.90
C TYR A 41 -0.89 10.89 -10.70
N LYS A 42 -1.18 9.66 -11.13
CA LYS A 42 -2.31 8.90 -10.60
C LYS A 42 -1.78 8.24 -9.33
N GLN A 43 -2.61 8.30 -8.29
CA GLN A 43 -2.38 7.77 -6.94
C GLN A 43 -1.68 8.74 -5.98
N GLY A 44 -2.30 9.91 -5.82
CA GLY A 44 -2.62 10.29 -4.45
C GLY A 44 -3.36 9.12 -3.80
N PHE A 45 -2.67 8.38 -2.94
CA PHE A 45 -3.26 7.39 -2.06
C PHE A 45 -4.26 8.13 -1.18
N HIS A 46 -5.54 7.98 -1.47
CA HIS A 46 -6.60 8.34 -0.54
C HIS A 46 -6.33 7.54 0.75
N ILE A 47 -5.78 8.19 1.78
CA ILE A 47 -5.76 7.65 3.15
C ILE A 47 -7.21 7.71 3.66
N GLY A 48 -8.00 6.76 3.19
CA GLY A 48 -9.44 6.74 3.36
C GLY A 48 -10.02 5.57 2.58
N SER A 49 -9.78 4.35 3.07
CA SER A 49 -10.64 3.16 2.86
C SER A 49 -10.06 1.82 3.32
N SER A 50 -8.88 1.74 3.96
CA SER A 50 -8.38 0.45 4.47
C SER A 50 -8.86 0.08 5.89
N LEU A 51 -10.18 0.15 6.13
CA LEU A 51 -10.84 -0.50 7.27
C LEU A 51 -11.16 -1.98 6.98
N ARG A 52 -10.61 -2.57 5.90
CA ARG A 52 -10.90 -3.95 5.53
C ARG A 52 -10.32 -4.98 6.52
N GLY A 53 -9.25 -4.63 7.24
CA GLY A 53 -8.66 -5.49 8.28
C GLY A 53 -9.25 -5.30 9.68
N TRP A 54 -9.83 -4.14 9.98
CA TRP A 54 -10.28 -3.79 11.35
C TRP A 54 -11.66 -4.34 11.73
N ARG A 55 -12.46 -4.77 10.75
CA ARG A 55 -13.75 -5.44 11.04
C ARG A 55 -13.55 -6.80 11.71
N MET A 56 -12.48 -7.52 11.35
CA MET A 56 -12.15 -8.81 11.97
C MET A 56 -11.35 -8.65 13.27
N ALA A 57 -10.61 -7.56 13.44
CA ALA A 57 -9.83 -7.30 14.66
C ALA A 57 -10.71 -7.28 15.93
N ARG A 58 -11.94 -6.76 15.85
CA ARG A 58 -12.89 -6.79 16.98
C ARG A 58 -13.40 -8.20 17.31
N LEU A 59 -13.65 -9.02 16.28
CA LEU A 59 -14.10 -10.40 16.46
C LEU A 59 -13.00 -11.26 17.07
N LEU A 60 -11.74 -11.09 16.62
CA LEU A 60 -10.59 -11.79 17.17
C LEU A 60 -10.32 -11.38 18.62
N LEU A 61 -10.35 -10.09 18.94
CA LEU A 61 -10.20 -9.59 20.32
C LEU A 61 -11.29 -10.12 21.24
N GLY A 62 -12.55 -10.14 20.77
CA GLY A 62 -13.68 -10.72 21.49
C GLY A 62 -13.52 -12.24 21.72
N LEU A 63 -13.13 -13.00 20.69
CA LEU A 63 -12.90 -14.44 20.80
C LEU A 63 -11.79 -14.76 21.81
N VAL A 64 -10.71 -13.97 21.82
CA VAL A 64 -9.60 -14.13 22.78
C VAL A 64 -10.07 -13.86 24.21
N LEU A 65 -10.85 -12.80 24.44
CA LEU A 65 -11.41 -12.49 25.77
C LEU A 65 -12.38 -13.57 26.24
N VAL A 66 -13.25 -14.07 25.34
CA VAL A 66 -14.18 -15.16 25.65
C VAL A 66 -13.43 -16.46 25.94
N ALA A 67 -12.42 -16.82 25.12
CA ALA A 67 -11.61 -18.01 25.36
C ALA A 67 -10.84 -17.92 26.69
N TRP A 68 -10.30 -16.74 27.03
CA TRP A 68 -9.63 -16.50 28.31
C TRP A 68 -10.59 -16.63 29.50
N GLY A 69 -11.78 -16.03 29.40
CA GLY A 69 -12.83 -16.15 30.42
C GLY A 69 -13.37 -17.57 30.54
N LEU A 70 -13.57 -18.27 29.43
CA LEU A 70 -14.04 -19.65 29.40
C LEU A 70 -13.00 -20.62 29.97
N THR A 71 -11.71 -20.32 29.78
CA THR A 71 -10.61 -21.06 30.42
C THR A 71 -10.68 -20.92 31.94
N GLN A 72 -10.98 -19.72 32.47
CA GLN A 72 -11.22 -19.54 33.90
C GLN A 72 -12.50 -20.23 34.39
N LEU A 73 -13.56 -20.27 33.58
CA LEU A 73 -14.86 -20.84 33.97
C LEU A 73 -14.90 -22.39 33.93
N LEU A 74 -14.16 -23.01 33.01
CA LEU A 74 -14.07 -24.47 32.87
C LEU A 74 -13.10 -25.12 33.88
N GLY A 75 -12.40 -24.33 34.71
CA GLY A 75 -11.46 -24.83 35.72
C GLY A 75 -10.22 -25.52 35.14
N ILE A 76 -9.98 -25.39 33.84
CA ILE A 76 -8.80 -25.97 33.17
C ILE A 76 -7.66 -24.98 33.31
N ASN A 77 -6.61 -25.37 34.03
CA ASN A 77 -5.42 -24.55 34.20
C ASN A 77 -4.83 -24.20 32.82
N PHE A 78 -4.70 -22.91 32.52
CA PHE A 78 -4.07 -22.42 31.29
C PHE A 78 -2.69 -23.05 31.06
N ILE A 79 -1.96 -23.30 32.14
CA ILE A 79 -0.67 -23.99 32.16
C ILE A 79 -0.78 -25.43 31.62
N ALA A 80 -1.86 -26.17 31.93
CA ALA A 80 -2.06 -27.52 31.44
C ALA A 80 -2.32 -27.56 29.91
N LEU A 81 -3.10 -26.59 29.41
CA LEU A 81 -3.37 -26.49 27.96
C LEU A 81 -2.11 -26.09 27.18
N LEU A 82 -1.33 -25.14 27.70
CA LEU A 82 -0.02 -24.79 27.12
C LEU A 82 0.95 -25.96 27.12
N ALA A 83 1.00 -26.75 28.20
CA ALA A 83 1.86 -27.93 28.29
C ALA A 83 1.49 -28.99 27.23
N ILE A 84 0.18 -29.23 27.01
CA ILE A 84 -0.30 -30.17 25.98
C ILE A 84 0.08 -29.68 24.57
N ILE A 85 -0.15 -28.40 24.26
CA ILE A 85 0.19 -27.83 22.95
C ILE A 85 1.70 -27.89 22.70
N MET A 86 2.51 -27.49 23.68
CA MET A 86 3.97 -27.56 23.58
C MET A 86 4.46 -29.00 23.37
N GLY A 87 3.90 -29.96 24.10
CA GLY A 87 4.21 -31.38 23.93
C GLY A 87 3.88 -31.92 22.54
N LEU A 88 2.69 -31.59 22.01
CA LEU A 88 2.28 -32.00 20.67
C LEU A 88 3.15 -31.37 19.57
N LEU A 89 3.52 -30.09 19.69
CA LEU A 89 4.42 -29.43 18.74
C LEU A 89 5.81 -30.08 18.70
N ILE A 90 6.36 -30.45 19.87
CA ILE A 90 7.63 -31.16 19.97
C ILE A 90 7.50 -32.55 19.33
N MET A 91 6.42 -33.28 19.62
CA MET A 91 6.23 -34.63 19.08
C MET A 91 6.03 -34.63 17.57
N LEU A 92 5.24 -33.69 17.03
CA LEU A 92 5.03 -33.53 15.60
C LEU A 92 6.31 -33.11 14.88
N ARG A 93 7.14 -32.25 15.48
CA ARG A 93 8.46 -31.92 14.92
C ARG A 93 9.40 -33.10 14.98
N ALA A 94 9.46 -33.82 16.09
CA ALA A 94 10.30 -35.02 16.22
C ALA A 94 9.87 -36.11 15.22
N LEU A 95 8.58 -36.31 15.02
CA LEU A 95 8.04 -37.26 14.06
C LEU A 95 8.25 -36.78 12.61
N GLY A 96 8.03 -35.49 12.33
CA GLY A 96 8.29 -34.89 11.01
C GLY A 96 9.77 -34.94 10.62
N ILE A 97 10.67 -34.64 11.56
CA ILE A 97 12.14 -34.79 11.36
C ILE A 97 12.49 -36.26 11.10
N ARG A 98 11.86 -37.21 11.80
CA ARG A 98 12.07 -38.65 11.57
C ARG A 98 11.51 -39.13 10.21
N LEU A 99 10.41 -38.54 9.74
CA LEU A 99 9.82 -38.86 8.44
C LEU A 99 10.62 -38.25 7.28
N LEU A 100 11.23 -37.07 7.45
CA LEU A 100 12.10 -36.46 6.43
C LEU A 100 13.49 -37.13 6.32
N LYS A 101 13.91 -37.91 7.33
CA LYS A 101 15.21 -38.57 7.37
C LYS A 101 15.17 -40.03 6.90
N ARG A 102 14.00 -40.53 6.51
CA ARG A 102 13.83 -41.79 5.76
C ARG A 102 13.79 -41.49 4.27
#